data_AF-A0A5C8V187-F1
#
_entry.id   AF-A0A5C8V187-F1
#
_cell.length_a   1.000
_cell.length_b   1.000
_cell.length_c   1.000
_cell.angle_alpha   90.00
_cell.angle_beta   90.00
_cell.angle_gamma   90.00
#
_symmetry.space_group_name_H-M   'P 1'
#
loop_
_entity.id
_entity.type
_entity.pdbx_description
1 polymer ?
#
loop_
_entity_poly.entity_id
_entity_poly.type
_entity_poly.pdbx_seq_one_letter_code
_entity_poly.pdbx_strand_id
1 'polypeptide(L)'
;MKRISTFIMVLSCVFVSAQNINDVLRYSTENIQGTARFQAMGGAFGALGGDLSSLNVNPAGSAVFNHSQFTITGSNYNRSNDALFGNSLRNSDINSVELNQLGGVFVFKSSDSPWKKIALAFNYDLAENFDNEFRVVGNTTQGIDNYFLNFAQGQALGDLRIQQGEFIEDAYLDIGANLGFGAQQAFLGFQAGLIEPTVDDDANTSYFSNAQYSSVNQEYLQSTTGYNSKFTLNFAGQYQENLYLGASLNFHNVLYDRVTLLNEGGYDADSPVQFTTFDNLLHTEGYGFSFSVGGIAKLNDNIRVGGSYQSPTWYELTDDTSQRINSTLAESDIDFIDFGIINLFEEYRIKTPAKLTGSVAVVFGKDGLLSFDYGYQDMSQAELRPTADPSFATENDFISSQLGVVNTYRLGGEFRIDEVSLRAGYRYEESPYESGDIIGDLTGFSGGIGYNFGGSRLDLAVNRTEQDVNTLLFESGINSSAMINRINTNITLGYTVKF
;
A
#
# COMPACT_ATOMS: atom_id res chain seq x y z
N MET A 1 -27.65 7.12 6.30
CA MET A 1 -28.41 7.77 5.20
C MET A 1 -27.76 7.31 3.91
N LYS A 2 -28.49 6.60 3.03
CA LYS A 2 -27.94 6.07 1.78
C LYS A 2 -27.59 7.25 0.87
N ARG A 3 -26.29 7.54 0.71
CA ARG A 3 -25.81 8.47 -0.31
C ARG A 3 -25.81 7.70 -1.62
N ILE A 4 -26.69 8.11 -2.52
CA ILE A 4 -26.68 7.66 -3.92
C ILE A 4 -25.72 8.63 -4.62
N SER A 5 -24.45 8.24 -4.72
CA SER A 5 -23.46 8.98 -5.49
C SER A 5 -23.67 8.66 -6.97
N THR A 6 -23.93 9.71 -7.76
CA THR A 6 -24.18 9.61 -9.19
C THR A 6 -22.82 9.61 -9.90
N PHE A 7 -22.53 8.53 -10.62
CA PHE A 7 -21.26 8.25 -11.28
C PHE A 7 -21.05 9.20 -12.46
N ILE A 8 -20.04 10.07 -12.40
CA ILE A 8 -19.56 10.83 -13.56
C ILE A 8 -18.28 10.16 -14.04
N MET A 9 -18.41 9.46 -15.17
CA MET A 9 -17.33 8.76 -15.85
C MET A 9 -16.44 9.81 -16.55
N VAL A 10 -15.28 10.10 -15.97
CA VAL A 10 -14.24 10.91 -16.62
C VAL A 10 -13.49 9.99 -17.59
N LEU A 11 -13.65 10.23 -18.89
CA LEU A 11 -12.78 9.67 -19.93
C LEU A 11 -11.39 10.32 -19.76
N SER A 12 -10.47 9.65 -19.08
CA SER A 12 -9.04 9.93 -19.19
C SER A 12 -8.49 9.12 -20.36
N CYS A 13 -7.80 9.79 -21.30
CA CYS A 13 -6.87 9.10 -22.19
C CYS A 13 -5.72 8.61 -21.31
N VAL A 14 -5.77 7.35 -20.88
CA VAL A 14 -4.72 6.73 -20.07
C VAL A 14 -3.59 6.33 -21.01
N PHE A 15 -2.44 6.98 -20.88
CA PHE A 15 -1.18 6.43 -21.35
C PHE A 15 -0.80 5.32 -20.36
N VAL A 16 -0.83 4.07 -20.80
CA VAL A 16 -0.65 2.92 -19.90
C VAL A 16 0.84 2.70 -19.69
N SER A 17 1.34 3.24 -18.59
CA SER A 17 2.66 2.90 -18.03
C SER A 17 2.51 1.71 -17.09
N ALA A 18 3.51 0.82 -17.05
CA ALA A 18 3.53 -0.31 -16.12
C ALA A 18 3.56 0.16 -14.65
N GLN A 19 4.33 1.22 -14.37
CA GLN A 19 4.32 1.90 -13.08
C GLN A 19 3.34 3.08 -13.11
N ASN A 20 2.49 3.17 -12.11
CA ASN A 20 1.41 4.14 -12.07
C ASN A 20 1.10 4.68 -10.66
N ILE A 21 0.09 5.54 -10.57
CA ILE A 21 -0.44 6.12 -9.34
C ILE A 21 -0.68 5.09 -8.21
N ASN A 22 -1.05 3.85 -8.53
CA ASN A 22 -1.30 2.82 -7.51
C ASN A 22 -0.02 2.44 -6.78
N ASP A 23 1.12 2.37 -7.45
CA ASP A 23 2.41 2.06 -6.82
C ASP A 23 2.84 3.18 -5.89
N VAL A 24 2.70 4.42 -6.35
CA VAL A 24 3.00 5.61 -5.57
C VAL A 24 2.14 5.66 -4.30
N LEU A 25 0.84 5.36 -4.39
CA LEU A 25 -0.04 5.28 -3.24
C LEU A 25 0.33 4.11 -2.30
N ARG A 26 0.57 2.92 -2.85
CA ARG A 26 0.93 1.70 -2.09
C ARG A 26 2.11 1.93 -1.16
N TYR A 27 3.13 2.66 -1.62
CA TYR A 27 4.33 2.94 -0.82
C TYR A 27 4.27 4.26 -0.05
N SER A 28 3.28 5.12 -0.29
CA SER A 28 3.10 6.40 0.44
C SER A 28 2.22 6.27 1.69
N THR A 29 1.37 5.24 1.76
CA THR A 29 0.53 4.96 2.92
C THR A 29 1.23 4.06 3.93
N GLU A 30 1.19 4.43 5.21
CA GLU A 30 1.66 3.58 6.32
C GLU A 30 0.49 3.27 7.28
N ASN A 31 0.39 2.02 7.73
CA ASN A 31 -0.57 1.63 8.75
C ASN A 31 -0.04 1.87 10.18
N ILE A 32 -0.94 1.85 11.18
CA ILE A 32 -0.57 1.96 12.60
C ILE A 32 -0.08 0.60 13.08
N GLN A 33 1.17 0.31 12.79
CA GLN A 33 1.88 -0.87 13.26
C GLN A 33 2.84 -0.50 14.39
N GLY A 34 3.25 -1.49 15.18
CA GLY A 34 4.09 -1.33 16.38
C GLY A 34 3.50 -1.95 17.63
N THR A 35 3.89 -1.46 18.80
CA THR A 35 3.54 -2.03 20.11
C THR A 35 2.03 -2.09 20.31
N ALA A 36 1.56 -3.08 21.07
CA ALA A 36 0.16 -3.18 21.44
C ALA A 36 -0.34 -1.90 22.16
N ARG A 37 0.49 -1.30 23.02
CA ARG A 37 0.16 -0.02 23.66
C ARG A 37 -0.06 1.11 22.66
N PHE A 38 0.78 1.21 21.63
CA PHE A 38 0.65 2.22 20.57
C PHE A 38 -0.62 2.01 19.74
N GLN A 39 -0.87 0.78 19.30
CA GLN A 39 -2.05 0.43 18.51
C GLN A 39 -3.36 0.65 19.28
N ALA A 40 -3.42 0.25 20.56
CA ALA A 40 -4.59 0.43 21.42
C ALA A 40 -5.02 1.89 21.64
N MET A 41 -4.14 2.84 21.35
CA MET A 41 -4.35 4.28 21.48
C MET A 41 -4.58 4.96 20.12
N GLY A 42 -4.73 4.18 19.05
CA GLY A 42 -4.91 4.70 17.69
C GLY A 42 -3.67 5.44 17.18
N GLY A 43 -2.47 5.12 17.69
CA GLY A 43 -1.21 5.72 17.25
C GLY A 43 -1.00 7.19 17.65
N ALA A 44 -1.82 7.75 18.54
CA ALA A 44 -1.75 9.14 19.00
C ALA A 44 -0.60 9.37 20.01
N PHE A 45 0.65 9.34 19.54
CA PHE A 45 1.85 9.39 20.39
C PHE A 45 2.79 10.57 20.12
N GLY A 46 2.44 11.50 19.23
CA GLY A 46 3.31 12.60 18.80
C GLY A 46 3.82 13.49 19.94
N ALA A 47 2.96 13.85 20.89
CA ALA A 47 3.34 14.63 22.09
C ALA A 47 3.56 13.76 23.33
N LEU A 48 3.00 12.54 23.32
CA LEU A 48 3.07 11.63 24.45
C LEU A 48 4.47 11.00 24.60
N GLY A 49 5.01 10.48 23.50
CA GLY A 49 6.29 9.77 23.46
C GLY A 49 6.36 8.55 24.39
N GLY A 50 7.58 8.10 24.70
CA GLY A 50 7.80 7.08 25.74
C GLY A 50 7.26 5.69 25.38
N ASP A 51 7.16 5.40 24.09
CA ASP A 51 6.86 4.10 23.49
C ASP A 51 7.76 3.92 22.24
N LEU A 52 8.21 2.69 21.93
CA LEU A 52 9.14 2.48 20.83
C LEU A 52 8.51 2.83 19.47
N SER A 53 7.20 2.62 19.33
CA SER A 53 6.47 3.00 18.11
C SER A 53 6.29 4.50 17.96
N SER A 54 6.44 5.27 19.06
CA SER A 54 6.34 6.75 18.98
C SER A 54 7.44 7.37 18.13
N LEU A 55 8.56 6.66 17.90
CA LEU A 55 9.65 7.11 17.04
C LEU A 55 9.22 7.29 15.58
N ASN A 56 8.21 6.53 15.15
CA ASN A 56 7.62 6.63 13.81
C ASN A 56 6.71 7.85 13.64
N VAL A 57 6.33 8.51 14.75
CA VAL A 57 5.49 9.72 14.72
C VAL A 57 6.32 10.95 15.09
N ASN A 58 7.07 10.90 16.19
CA ASN A 58 7.92 11.98 16.64
C ASN A 58 9.22 11.42 17.27
N PRO A 59 10.38 11.62 16.62
CA PRO A 59 11.65 11.06 17.10
C PRO A 59 12.10 11.62 18.46
N ALA A 60 11.57 12.77 18.92
CA ALA A 60 11.82 13.27 20.28
C ALA A 60 11.20 12.38 21.37
N GLY A 61 10.28 11.49 20.99
CA GLY A 61 9.60 10.55 21.90
C GLY A 61 10.53 9.60 22.63
N SER A 62 11.71 9.26 22.08
CA SER A 62 12.71 8.43 22.79
C SER A 62 13.28 9.14 24.03
N ALA A 63 13.43 10.47 23.97
CA ALA A 63 13.85 11.25 25.12
C ALA A 63 12.74 11.38 26.19
N VAL A 64 11.54 10.85 26.00
CA VAL A 64 10.53 10.78 27.06
C VAL A 64 10.76 9.58 27.98
N PHE A 65 11.39 8.50 27.50
CA PHE A 65 11.64 7.30 28.29
C PHE A 65 12.41 7.59 29.59
N ASN A 66 11.96 7.00 30.70
CA ASN A 66 12.60 7.17 32.01
C ASN A 66 13.64 6.09 32.31
N HIS A 67 13.59 4.96 31.64
CA HIS A 67 14.47 3.80 31.82
C HIS A 67 14.79 3.23 30.44
N SER A 68 15.88 2.46 30.35
CA SER A 68 16.17 1.72 29.13
C SER A 68 15.15 0.60 28.98
N GLN A 69 14.76 0.28 27.74
CA GLN A 69 13.73 -0.72 27.48
C GLN A 69 14.04 -1.54 26.24
N PHE A 70 13.62 -2.78 26.27
CA PHE A 70 13.47 -3.63 25.08
C PHE A 70 12.01 -4.00 24.93
N THR A 71 11.51 -3.99 23.69
CA THR A 71 10.16 -4.47 23.38
C THR A 71 10.20 -5.37 22.17
N ILE A 72 9.44 -6.45 22.27
CA ILE A 72 9.10 -7.33 21.15
C ILE A 72 7.57 -7.38 21.06
N THR A 73 7.07 -7.32 19.83
CA THR A 73 5.64 -7.38 19.56
C THR A 73 5.41 -8.35 18.40
N GLY A 74 4.33 -9.12 18.48
CA GLY A 74 3.79 -9.90 17.37
C GLY A 74 2.33 -9.55 17.15
N SER A 75 1.88 -9.63 15.90
CA SER A 75 0.49 -9.35 15.53
C SER A 75 -0.07 -10.47 14.67
N ASN A 76 -1.34 -10.77 14.89
CA ASN A 76 -2.17 -11.44 13.90
C ASN A 76 -2.90 -10.37 13.09
N TYR A 77 -2.76 -10.43 11.78
CA TYR A 77 -3.41 -9.56 10.82
C TYR A 77 -4.54 -10.35 10.16
N ASN A 78 -5.77 -9.92 10.36
CA ASN A 78 -6.94 -10.40 9.63
C ASN A 78 -7.34 -9.34 8.61
N ARG A 79 -7.38 -9.71 7.33
CA ARG A 79 -7.86 -8.82 6.26
C ARG A 79 -9.04 -9.49 5.58
N SER A 80 -10.19 -8.82 5.66
CA SER A 80 -11.45 -9.25 5.07
C SER A 80 -11.87 -8.24 4.00
N ASN A 81 -12.20 -8.73 2.81
CA ASN A 81 -12.63 -7.92 1.68
C ASN A 81 -14.01 -8.37 1.23
N ASP A 82 -14.98 -7.47 1.31
CA ASP A 82 -16.30 -7.64 0.69
C ASP A 82 -16.27 -6.96 -0.68
N ALA A 83 -16.11 -7.75 -1.74
CA ALA A 83 -16.03 -7.28 -3.12
C ALA A 83 -17.39 -7.37 -3.82
N LEU A 84 -17.93 -6.21 -4.20
CA LEU A 84 -19.15 -6.04 -4.98
C LEU A 84 -18.79 -5.77 -6.45
N PHE A 85 -19.29 -6.62 -7.34
CA PHE A 85 -19.14 -6.47 -8.79
C PHE A 85 -20.42 -6.86 -9.51
N GLY A 86 -20.96 -5.94 -10.31
CA GLY A 86 -22.31 -6.07 -10.85
C GLY A 86 -23.34 -6.25 -9.72
N ASN A 87 -23.98 -7.43 -9.66
CA ASN A 87 -24.95 -7.78 -8.62
C ASN A 87 -24.44 -8.87 -7.66
N SER A 88 -23.14 -9.16 -7.66
CA SER A 88 -22.54 -10.24 -6.89
C SER A 88 -21.64 -9.70 -5.80
N LEU A 89 -21.84 -10.21 -4.59
CA LEU A 89 -21.00 -9.93 -3.43
C LEU A 89 -20.19 -11.19 -3.09
N ARG A 90 -18.89 -11.01 -2.88
CA ARG A 90 -17.96 -12.06 -2.49
C ARG A 90 -17.13 -11.57 -1.32
N ASN A 91 -16.97 -12.44 -0.32
CA ASN A 91 -16.09 -12.20 0.81
C ASN A 91 -14.82 -13.04 0.63
N SER A 92 -13.67 -12.42 0.82
CA SER A 92 -12.37 -13.07 0.96
C SER A 92 -11.80 -12.72 2.33
N ASP A 93 -11.30 -13.71 3.07
CA ASP A 93 -10.73 -13.51 4.41
C ASP A 93 -9.37 -14.22 4.48
N ILE A 94 -8.34 -13.46 4.87
CA ILE A 94 -6.99 -13.99 5.07
C ILE A 94 -6.50 -13.63 6.46
N ASN A 95 -5.62 -14.49 6.99
CA ASN A 95 -5.03 -14.33 8.31
C ASN A 95 -3.54 -14.66 8.25
N SER A 96 -2.70 -13.75 8.72
CA SER A 96 -1.26 -13.97 8.89
C SER A 96 -0.83 -13.63 10.32
N VAL A 97 0.24 -14.27 10.79
CA VAL A 97 0.85 -13.99 12.11
C VAL A 97 2.29 -13.61 11.87
N GLU A 98 2.65 -12.40 12.27
CA GLU A 98 3.97 -11.86 11.99
C GLU A 98 4.59 -11.19 13.22
N LEU A 99 5.92 -11.17 13.24
CA LEU A 99 6.68 -10.34 14.15
C LEU A 99 6.63 -8.90 13.65
N ASN A 100 5.81 -8.06 14.28
CA ASN A 100 5.55 -6.72 13.76
C ASN A 100 6.54 -5.66 14.28
N GLN A 101 7.20 -5.88 15.42
CA GLN A 101 8.17 -4.93 15.95
C GLN A 101 9.19 -5.57 16.90
N LEU A 102 10.44 -5.14 16.78
CA LEU A 102 11.52 -5.42 17.73
C LEU A 102 12.38 -4.16 17.90
N GLY A 103 12.57 -3.71 19.13
CA GLY A 103 13.34 -2.49 19.35
C GLY A 103 13.86 -2.32 20.77
N GLY A 104 14.79 -1.37 20.91
CA GLY A 104 15.40 -1.02 22.18
C GLY A 104 15.70 0.47 22.27
N VAL A 105 15.63 0.99 23.50
CA VAL A 105 16.04 2.36 23.83
C VAL A 105 16.96 2.33 25.03
N PHE A 106 18.09 3.03 24.92
CA PHE A 106 19.06 3.24 25.99
C PHE A 106 18.99 4.68 26.47
N VAL A 107 18.79 4.83 27.77
CA VAL A 107 18.59 6.14 28.40
C VAL A 107 19.78 6.50 29.27
N PHE A 108 20.44 7.60 28.93
CA PHE A 108 21.57 8.17 29.66
C PHE A 108 21.12 9.46 30.36
N LYS A 109 21.30 9.56 31.68
CA LYS A 109 20.91 10.73 32.47
C LYS A 109 22.12 11.50 32.95
N SER A 110 22.02 12.83 33.01
CA SER A 110 23.05 13.72 33.54
C SER A 110 22.47 14.70 34.55
N SER A 111 23.10 14.82 35.71
CA SER A 111 22.71 15.77 36.75
C SER A 111 23.30 17.17 36.50
N ASP A 112 24.53 17.23 35.98
CA ASP A 112 25.35 18.46 35.92
C ASP A 112 25.34 19.13 34.54
N SER A 113 24.54 18.64 33.60
CA SER A 113 24.37 19.21 32.26
C SER A 113 23.01 19.90 32.13
N PRO A 114 22.88 20.94 31.28
CA PRO A 114 21.55 21.39 30.85
C PRO A 114 20.83 20.31 30.03
N TRP A 115 21.55 19.40 29.37
CA TRP A 115 20.96 18.20 28.76
C TRP A 115 20.77 17.12 29.82
N LYS A 116 19.58 17.05 30.40
CA LYS A 116 19.28 16.15 31.53
C LYS A 116 19.21 14.69 31.12
N LYS A 117 18.91 14.41 29.85
CA LYS A 117 18.79 13.06 29.33
C LYS A 117 19.15 12.99 27.86
N ILE A 118 19.81 11.91 27.46
CA ILE A 118 20.05 11.52 26.06
C ILE A 118 19.50 10.11 25.89
N ALA A 119 18.83 9.87 24.77
CA ALA A 119 18.30 8.57 24.39
C ALA A 119 18.86 8.15 23.03
N LEU A 120 19.32 6.91 22.97
CA LEU A 120 19.66 6.22 21.73
C LEU A 120 18.68 5.08 21.54
N ALA A 121 18.01 5.01 20.41
CA ALA A 121 17.07 3.93 20.14
C ALA A 121 17.32 3.32 18.76
N PHE A 122 17.01 2.04 18.67
CA PHE A 122 16.90 1.32 17.41
C PHE A 122 15.55 0.60 17.39
N ASN A 123 14.91 0.56 16.24
CA ASN A 123 13.61 -0.06 16.07
C ASN A 123 13.54 -0.73 14.70
N TYR A 124 13.04 -1.95 14.67
CA TYR A 124 12.54 -2.59 13.46
C TYR A 124 11.02 -2.65 13.58
N ASP A 125 10.31 -2.16 12.57
CA ASP A 125 8.87 -2.27 12.46
C ASP A 125 8.44 -2.70 11.06
N LEU A 126 7.33 -3.43 11.00
CA LEU A 126 6.59 -3.65 9.78
C LEU A 126 5.78 -2.38 9.48
N ALA A 127 6.21 -1.58 8.51
CA ALA A 127 5.52 -0.33 8.15
C ALA A 127 4.21 -0.62 7.42
N GLU A 128 4.22 -1.57 6.49
CA GLU A 128 3.04 -2.06 5.78
C GLU A 128 3.10 -3.58 5.60
N ASN A 129 1.94 -4.23 5.75
CA ASN A 129 1.76 -5.64 5.40
C ASN A 129 0.93 -5.70 4.10
N PHE A 130 1.51 -6.27 3.06
CA PHE A 130 0.90 -6.33 1.75
C PHE A 130 0.03 -7.56 1.53
N ASP A 131 -0.06 -8.48 2.49
CA ASP A 131 -0.95 -9.64 2.41
C ASP A 131 -2.39 -9.16 2.20
N ASN A 132 -2.97 -9.52 1.07
CA ASN A 132 -4.35 -9.16 0.73
C ASN A 132 -4.89 -10.16 -0.29
N GLU A 133 -6.18 -10.43 -0.24
CA GLU A 133 -6.84 -11.21 -1.27
C GLU A 133 -8.27 -10.71 -1.47
N PHE A 134 -8.67 -10.51 -2.71
CA PHE A 134 -10.08 -10.33 -3.05
C PHE A 134 -10.43 -11.11 -4.30
N ARG A 135 -11.63 -11.68 -4.31
CA ARG A 135 -12.20 -12.37 -5.46
C ARG A 135 -13.47 -11.66 -5.90
N VAL A 136 -13.55 -11.38 -7.18
CA VAL A 136 -14.67 -10.78 -7.87
C VAL A 136 -15.26 -11.82 -8.82
N VAL A 137 -16.58 -11.97 -8.81
CA VAL A 137 -17.31 -12.85 -9.74
C VAL A 137 -18.56 -12.13 -10.18
N GLY A 138 -18.78 -11.94 -11.47
CA GLY A 138 -20.01 -11.31 -11.95
C GLY A 138 -20.10 -11.22 -13.46
N ASN A 139 -21.24 -10.72 -13.94
CA ASN A 139 -21.44 -10.49 -15.36
C ASN A 139 -21.09 -9.03 -15.70
N THR A 140 -20.38 -8.84 -16.81
CA THR A 140 -19.99 -7.52 -17.34
C THR A 140 -20.34 -7.43 -18.82
N THR A 141 -20.49 -6.21 -19.34
CA THR A 141 -20.71 -5.95 -20.77
C THR A 141 -19.39 -5.64 -21.50
N GLN A 142 -18.26 -5.77 -20.82
CA GLN A 142 -16.92 -5.53 -21.35
C GLN A 142 -16.05 -6.72 -20.95
N GLY A 143 -15.65 -7.52 -21.93
CA GLY A 143 -14.75 -8.66 -21.77
C GLY A 143 -13.28 -8.27 -21.91
N ILE A 144 -12.41 -9.24 -21.61
CA ILE A 144 -10.95 -9.05 -21.59
C ILE A 144 -10.36 -8.79 -22.98
N ASP A 145 -11.07 -9.19 -24.04
CA ASP A 145 -10.70 -8.86 -25.42
C ASP A 145 -10.50 -7.35 -25.63
N ASN A 146 -11.26 -6.49 -24.95
CA ASN A 146 -11.11 -5.03 -25.06
C ASN A 146 -9.76 -4.53 -24.52
N TYR A 147 -9.19 -5.19 -23.50
CA TYR A 147 -7.86 -4.86 -22.96
C TYR A 147 -6.81 -5.05 -24.05
N PHE A 148 -6.77 -6.24 -24.65
CA PHE A 148 -5.82 -6.56 -25.72
C PHE A 148 -6.05 -5.73 -26.98
N LEU A 149 -7.32 -5.53 -27.35
CA LEU A 149 -7.69 -4.72 -28.49
C LEU A 149 -7.20 -3.28 -28.32
N ASN A 150 -7.34 -2.70 -27.12
CA ASN A 150 -6.87 -1.34 -26.85
C ASN A 150 -5.36 -1.19 -27.09
N PHE A 151 -4.57 -2.16 -26.64
CA PHE A 151 -3.12 -2.17 -26.87
C PHE A 151 -2.72 -2.41 -28.33
N ALA A 152 -3.50 -3.18 -29.08
CA ALA A 152 -3.18 -3.49 -30.46
C ALA A 152 -3.49 -2.34 -31.43
N GLN A 153 -4.46 -1.48 -31.15
CA GLN A 153 -4.79 -0.40 -32.08
C GLN A 153 -3.62 0.57 -32.28
N GLY A 154 -3.22 0.74 -33.54
CA GLY A 154 -2.08 1.58 -33.92
C GLY A 154 -0.74 0.85 -33.98
N GLN A 155 -0.65 -0.38 -33.47
CA GLN A 155 0.55 -1.23 -33.58
C GLN A 155 0.59 -1.91 -34.95
N ALA A 156 1.76 -1.98 -35.60
CA ALA A 156 1.87 -2.64 -36.90
C ALA A 156 1.82 -4.17 -36.73
N LEU A 157 1.08 -4.86 -37.60
CA LEU A 157 0.94 -6.32 -37.55
C LEU A 157 2.28 -7.04 -37.74
N GLY A 158 3.14 -6.55 -38.64
CA GLY A 158 4.46 -7.16 -38.89
C GLY A 158 5.31 -7.26 -37.62
N ASP A 159 5.18 -6.30 -36.72
CA ASP A 159 5.89 -6.25 -35.44
C ASP A 159 5.36 -7.26 -34.41
N LEU A 160 4.14 -7.77 -34.60
CA LEU A 160 3.49 -8.74 -33.70
C LEU A 160 3.58 -10.18 -34.24
N ARG A 161 4.28 -10.41 -35.35
CA ARG A 161 4.44 -11.74 -35.94
C ARG A 161 5.66 -12.45 -35.39
N ILE A 162 5.49 -13.73 -35.12
CA ILE A 162 6.59 -14.66 -34.88
C ILE A 162 7.39 -14.82 -36.17
N GLN A 163 8.71 -14.65 -36.08
CA GLN A 163 9.61 -14.78 -37.23
C GLN A 163 9.84 -16.25 -37.60
N GLN A 164 10.29 -16.49 -38.83
CA GLN A 164 10.51 -17.86 -39.31
C GLN A 164 11.57 -18.58 -38.46
N GLY A 165 11.14 -19.62 -37.73
CA GLY A 165 12.02 -20.45 -36.90
C GLY A 165 12.28 -19.90 -35.49
N GLU A 166 11.56 -18.85 -35.10
CA GLU A 166 11.54 -18.30 -33.74
C GLU A 166 10.52 -19.04 -32.86
N PHE A 167 10.83 -19.21 -31.58
CA PHE A 167 9.88 -19.74 -30.61
C PHE A 167 8.95 -18.62 -30.11
N ILE A 168 7.71 -18.95 -29.77
CA ILE A 168 6.70 -17.95 -29.39
C ILE A 168 7.09 -17.17 -28.13
N GLU A 169 7.74 -17.83 -27.17
CA GLU A 169 8.26 -17.21 -25.95
C GLU A 169 9.45 -16.28 -26.20
N ASP A 170 10.28 -16.58 -27.20
CA ASP A 170 11.39 -15.71 -27.61
C ASP A 170 10.84 -14.44 -28.29
N ALA A 171 9.86 -14.60 -29.20
CA ALA A 171 9.17 -13.48 -29.85
C ALA A 171 8.49 -12.56 -28.81
N TYR A 172 7.82 -13.16 -27.82
CA TYR A 172 7.18 -12.44 -26.72
C TYR A 172 8.16 -11.56 -25.93
N LEU A 173 9.34 -12.10 -25.59
CA LEU A 173 10.39 -11.36 -24.87
C LEU A 173 11.02 -10.27 -25.76
N ASP A 174 11.32 -10.58 -27.02
CA ASP A 174 11.94 -9.63 -27.96
C ASP A 174 11.02 -8.43 -28.26
N ILE A 175 9.73 -8.69 -28.49
CA ILE A 175 8.70 -7.65 -28.65
C ILE A 175 8.61 -6.78 -27.40
N GLY A 176 8.58 -7.39 -26.21
CA GLY A 176 8.56 -6.65 -24.95
C GLY A 176 9.78 -5.74 -24.77
N ALA A 177 10.98 -6.25 -25.07
CA ALA A 177 12.24 -5.52 -24.92
C ALA A 177 12.41 -4.40 -25.96
N ASN A 178 11.99 -4.61 -27.21
CA ASN A 178 12.24 -3.68 -28.31
C ASN A 178 11.09 -2.68 -28.55
N LEU A 179 9.85 -3.11 -28.30
CA LEU A 179 8.63 -2.34 -28.61
C LEU A 179 7.84 -1.96 -27.35
N GLY A 180 8.14 -2.58 -26.21
CA GLY A 180 7.58 -2.25 -24.91
C GLY A 180 6.34 -3.06 -24.53
N PHE A 181 5.85 -2.80 -23.31
CA PHE A 181 4.76 -3.53 -22.68
C PHE A 181 3.48 -3.56 -23.54
N GLY A 182 3.11 -2.45 -24.18
CA GLY A 182 1.89 -2.37 -24.98
C GLY A 182 1.89 -3.31 -26.19
N ALA A 183 2.99 -3.34 -26.96
CA ALA A 183 3.14 -4.27 -28.08
C ALA A 183 3.14 -5.72 -27.60
N GLN A 184 3.74 -5.99 -26.44
CA GLN A 184 3.72 -7.31 -25.81
C GLN A 184 2.30 -7.75 -25.41
N GLN A 185 1.46 -6.84 -24.88
CA GLN A 185 0.05 -7.15 -24.61
C GLN A 185 -0.72 -7.42 -25.91
N ALA A 186 -0.50 -6.61 -26.95
CA ALA A 186 -1.11 -6.83 -28.26
C ALA A 186 -0.74 -8.19 -28.86
N PHE A 187 0.54 -8.60 -28.73
CA PHE A 187 1.04 -9.91 -29.14
C PHE A 187 0.30 -11.04 -28.41
N LEU A 188 0.18 -10.97 -27.08
CA LEU A 188 -0.55 -11.98 -26.30
C LEU A 188 -2.00 -12.14 -26.77
N GLY A 189 -2.71 -11.02 -26.97
CA GLY A 189 -4.08 -11.07 -27.46
C GLY A 189 -4.22 -11.65 -28.87
N PHE A 190 -3.26 -11.34 -29.75
CA PHE A 190 -3.21 -11.84 -31.12
C PHE A 190 -2.92 -13.35 -31.14
N GLN A 191 -1.87 -13.82 -30.46
CA GLN A 191 -1.52 -15.24 -30.39
C GLN A 191 -2.54 -16.08 -29.62
N ALA A 192 -3.29 -15.47 -28.70
CA ALA A 192 -4.43 -16.10 -28.06
C ALA A 192 -5.70 -16.11 -28.92
N GLY A 193 -5.68 -15.54 -30.14
CA GLY A 193 -6.82 -15.48 -31.04
C GLY A 193 -7.99 -14.64 -30.53
N LEU A 194 -7.76 -13.76 -29.54
CA LEU A 194 -8.80 -12.86 -29.01
C LEU A 194 -9.03 -11.66 -29.93
N ILE A 195 -7.97 -11.21 -30.61
CA ILE A 195 -8.01 -10.12 -31.57
C ILE A 195 -7.37 -10.55 -32.89
N GLU A 196 -7.83 -9.96 -33.99
CA GLU A 196 -7.33 -10.22 -35.34
C GLU A 196 -7.12 -8.91 -36.10
N PRO A 197 -6.14 -8.86 -37.02
CA PRO A 197 -5.97 -7.71 -37.89
C PRO A 197 -7.10 -7.65 -38.92
N THR A 198 -7.53 -6.44 -39.28
CA THR A 198 -8.58 -6.27 -40.30
C THR A 198 -8.14 -6.73 -41.70
N VAL A 199 -6.83 -6.73 -41.95
CA VAL A 199 -6.21 -7.20 -43.19
C VAL A 199 -4.90 -7.90 -42.84
N ASP A 200 -4.64 -9.03 -43.50
CA ASP A 200 -3.37 -9.79 -43.42
C ASP A 200 -2.26 -9.08 -44.22
N ASP A 201 -1.78 -7.95 -43.69
CA ASP A 201 -0.71 -7.12 -44.24
C ASP A 201 0.16 -6.60 -43.09
N ASP A 202 1.49 -6.68 -43.20
CA ASP A 202 2.42 -6.25 -42.15
C ASP A 202 2.25 -4.78 -41.75
N ALA A 203 1.79 -3.93 -42.68
CA ALA A 203 1.50 -2.52 -42.42
C ALA A 203 0.12 -2.26 -41.77
N ASN A 204 -0.71 -3.29 -41.57
CA ASN A 204 -1.99 -3.15 -40.87
C ASN A 204 -1.77 -2.65 -39.44
N THR A 205 -2.57 -1.67 -39.03
CA THR A 205 -2.58 -1.13 -37.66
C THR A 205 -3.95 -1.16 -37.01
N SER A 206 -4.92 -1.81 -37.66
CA SER A 206 -6.31 -1.89 -37.21
C SER A 206 -6.68 -3.32 -36.89
N TYR A 207 -7.29 -3.50 -35.72
CA TYR A 207 -7.66 -4.82 -35.18
C TYR A 207 -9.14 -4.84 -34.81
N PHE A 208 -9.71 -6.04 -34.72
CA PHE A 208 -11.05 -6.29 -34.21
C PHE A 208 -11.04 -7.48 -33.24
N SER A 209 -12.05 -7.56 -32.38
CA SER A 209 -12.21 -8.69 -31.45
C SER A 209 -12.89 -9.87 -32.13
N ASN A 210 -12.38 -11.07 -31.89
CA ASN A 210 -13.04 -12.33 -32.27
C ASN A 210 -14.15 -12.73 -31.29
N ALA A 211 -14.21 -12.13 -30.09
CA ALA A 211 -15.20 -12.46 -29.08
C ALA A 211 -16.55 -11.79 -29.39
N GLN A 212 -17.63 -12.55 -29.26
CA GLN A 212 -19.00 -12.05 -29.41
C GLN A 212 -19.79 -12.29 -28.13
N TYR A 213 -20.36 -11.22 -27.58
CA TYR A 213 -21.15 -11.30 -26.36
C TYR A 213 -22.00 -10.04 -26.16
N SER A 214 -23.15 -10.22 -25.53
CA SER A 214 -23.88 -9.11 -24.88
C SER A 214 -23.43 -8.90 -23.43
N SER A 215 -23.04 -9.99 -22.76
CA SER A 215 -22.42 -9.99 -21.44
C SER A 215 -21.60 -11.24 -21.27
N VAL A 216 -20.47 -11.14 -20.57
CA VAL A 216 -19.60 -12.26 -20.21
C VAL A 216 -19.60 -12.46 -18.71
N ASN A 217 -19.42 -13.71 -18.29
CA ASN A 217 -19.15 -14.05 -16.90
C ASN A 217 -17.66 -13.93 -16.65
N GLN A 218 -17.30 -13.11 -15.67
CA GLN A 218 -15.93 -12.81 -15.31
C GLN A 218 -15.68 -13.21 -13.86
N GLU A 219 -14.62 -13.97 -13.66
CA GLU A 219 -14.06 -14.30 -12.36
C GLU A 219 -12.63 -13.78 -12.28
N TYR A 220 -12.39 -12.83 -11.39
CA TYR A 220 -11.09 -12.22 -11.16
C TYR A 220 -10.66 -12.45 -9.71
N LEU A 221 -9.45 -12.96 -9.51
CA LEU A 221 -8.80 -13.07 -8.21
C LEU A 221 -7.56 -12.19 -8.23
N GLN A 222 -7.38 -11.36 -7.21
CA GLN A 222 -6.08 -10.75 -6.93
C GLN A 222 -5.64 -11.15 -5.53
N SER A 223 -4.44 -11.70 -5.46
CA SER A 223 -3.74 -12.05 -4.22
C SER A 223 -2.41 -11.31 -4.19
N THR A 224 -2.11 -10.65 -3.08
CA THR A 224 -0.85 -9.94 -2.87
C THR A 224 -0.20 -10.43 -1.58
N THR A 225 1.13 -10.49 -1.55
CA THR A 225 1.90 -10.88 -0.38
C THR A 225 3.14 -10.00 -0.23
N GLY A 226 3.71 -9.97 0.97
CA GLY A 226 4.98 -9.29 1.23
C GLY A 226 4.84 -8.15 2.22
N TYR A 227 5.86 -7.30 2.28
CA TYR A 227 5.99 -6.30 3.33
C TYR A 227 6.80 -5.07 2.90
N ASN A 228 6.56 -3.98 3.63
CA ASN A 228 7.48 -2.85 3.72
C ASN A 228 7.97 -2.81 5.17
N SER A 229 9.24 -3.16 5.39
CA SER A 229 9.85 -3.12 6.72
C SER A 229 10.71 -1.86 6.88
N LYS A 230 10.74 -1.31 8.09
CA LYS A 230 11.46 -0.08 8.43
C LYS A 230 12.39 -0.33 9.61
N PHE A 231 13.68 -0.06 9.39
CA PHE A 231 14.70 0.00 10.43
C PHE A 231 15.03 1.45 10.75
N THR A 232 14.80 1.85 12.00
CA THR A 232 14.98 3.21 12.48
C THR A 232 16.13 3.29 13.47
N LEU A 233 17.08 4.19 13.20
CA LEU A 233 18.07 4.66 14.16
C LEU A 233 17.65 6.02 14.69
N ASN A 234 17.56 6.18 16.00
CA ASN A 234 17.02 7.38 16.63
C ASN A 234 17.96 7.94 17.70
N PHE A 235 18.10 9.26 17.69
CA PHE A 235 18.83 10.04 18.69
C PHE A 235 17.92 11.15 19.21
N ALA A 236 17.80 11.27 20.53
CA ALA A 236 17.08 12.38 21.14
C ALA A 236 17.69 12.86 22.46
N GLY A 237 17.43 14.11 22.79
CA GLY A 237 17.87 14.75 24.02
C GLY A 237 16.74 15.50 24.73
N GLN A 238 16.78 15.50 26.05
CA GLN A 238 15.98 16.38 26.90
C GLN A 238 16.85 17.56 27.34
N TYR A 239 16.50 18.75 26.89
CA TYR A 239 17.09 20.00 27.33
C TYR A 239 16.27 20.57 28.50
N GLN A 240 16.98 20.80 29.61
CA GLN A 240 16.41 21.15 30.91
C GLN A 240 15.31 20.14 31.29
N GLU A 241 14.15 20.62 31.74
CA GLU A 241 13.05 19.75 32.16
C GLU A 241 11.94 19.66 31.11
N ASN A 242 11.87 20.63 30.20
CA ASN A 242 10.66 20.92 29.44
C ASN A 242 10.78 20.73 27.94
N LEU A 243 11.99 20.70 27.37
CA LEU A 243 12.17 20.59 25.92
C LEU A 243 12.83 19.26 25.56
N TYR A 244 12.24 18.57 24.59
CA TYR A 244 12.75 17.32 24.03
C TYR A 244 12.93 17.54 22.54
N LEU A 245 14.08 17.13 22.00
CA LEU A 245 14.40 17.23 20.58
C LEU A 245 14.94 15.88 20.12
N GLY A 246 14.57 15.46 18.92
CA GLY A 246 15.04 14.20 18.37
C GLY A 246 15.11 14.19 16.85
N ALA A 247 15.92 13.27 16.35
CA ALA A 247 16.07 12.97 14.94
C ALA A 247 16.18 11.46 14.73
N SER A 248 15.74 10.98 13.56
CA SER A 248 15.88 9.60 13.14
C SER A 248 16.28 9.46 11.68
N LEU A 249 16.96 8.35 11.40
CA LEU A 249 17.23 7.84 10.06
C LEU A 249 16.44 6.54 9.90
N ASN A 250 15.73 6.40 8.80
CA ASN A 250 14.88 5.25 8.53
C ASN A 250 15.33 4.59 7.22
N PHE A 251 15.49 3.28 7.27
CA PHE A 251 15.86 2.44 6.14
C PHE A 251 14.73 1.47 5.86
N HIS A 252 14.24 1.46 4.64
CA HIS A 252 13.13 0.63 4.22
C HIS A 252 13.60 -0.54 3.37
N ASN A 253 12.93 -1.67 3.48
CA ASN A 253 13.07 -2.80 2.59
C ASN A 253 11.66 -3.27 2.16
N VAL A 254 11.48 -3.39 0.86
CA VAL A 254 10.21 -3.69 0.20
C VAL A 254 10.33 -5.03 -0.51
N LEU A 255 9.32 -5.87 -0.30
CA LEU A 255 9.06 -7.08 -1.06
C LEU A 255 7.55 -7.11 -1.33
N TYR A 256 7.15 -7.26 -2.58
CA TYR A 256 5.75 -7.26 -2.96
C TYR A 256 5.53 -8.21 -4.13
N ASP A 257 4.68 -9.21 -3.92
CA ASP A 257 4.20 -10.08 -4.98
C ASP A 257 2.71 -9.80 -5.22
N ARG A 258 2.30 -9.76 -6.48
CA ARG A 258 0.91 -9.67 -6.91
C ARG A 258 0.63 -10.75 -7.95
N VAL A 259 -0.28 -11.65 -7.62
CA VAL A 259 -0.86 -12.60 -8.57
C VAL A 259 -2.28 -12.15 -8.90
N THR A 260 -2.58 -12.01 -10.19
CA THR A 260 -3.94 -11.81 -10.69
C THR A 260 -4.32 -12.98 -11.56
N LEU A 261 -5.51 -13.56 -11.35
CA LEU A 261 -6.04 -14.62 -12.18
C LEU A 261 -7.39 -14.17 -12.74
N LEU A 262 -7.55 -14.32 -14.05
CA LEU A 262 -8.80 -14.06 -14.74
C LEU A 262 -9.30 -15.33 -15.40
N ASN A 263 -10.57 -15.64 -15.18
CA ASN A 263 -11.33 -16.56 -16.02
C ASN A 263 -12.54 -15.84 -16.58
N GLU A 264 -12.73 -15.93 -17.89
CA GLU A 264 -13.86 -15.34 -18.60
C GLU A 264 -14.53 -16.39 -19.49
N GLY A 265 -15.86 -16.35 -19.51
CA GLY A 265 -16.68 -17.24 -20.34
C GLY A 265 -18.10 -16.74 -20.47
N GLY A 266 -19.01 -17.61 -20.93
CA GLY A 266 -20.40 -17.23 -21.15
C GLY A 266 -20.60 -16.30 -22.34
N TYR A 267 -19.68 -16.36 -23.31
CA TYR A 267 -19.82 -15.74 -24.63
C TYR A 267 -21.07 -16.22 -25.38
N ASP A 268 -21.44 -15.52 -26.45
CA ASP A 268 -22.55 -15.95 -27.32
C ASP A 268 -22.25 -17.33 -27.94
N ALA A 269 -23.28 -18.14 -28.20
CA ALA A 269 -23.11 -19.51 -28.67
C ALA A 269 -22.37 -19.63 -30.02
N ASP A 270 -22.50 -18.61 -30.87
CA ASP A 270 -21.84 -18.52 -32.18
C ASP A 270 -20.48 -17.80 -32.11
N SER A 271 -20.07 -17.33 -30.92
CA SER A 271 -18.77 -16.69 -30.70
C SER A 271 -17.64 -17.68 -30.99
N PRO A 272 -16.65 -17.31 -31.81
CA PRO A 272 -15.43 -18.10 -31.98
C PRO A 272 -14.67 -18.36 -30.66
N VAL A 273 -14.70 -17.39 -29.74
CA VAL A 273 -14.11 -17.51 -28.39
C VAL A 273 -15.19 -17.97 -27.41
N GLN A 274 -14.94 -19.05 -26.67
CA GLN A 274 -15.86 -19.63 -25.69
C GLN A 274 -15.33 -19.59 -24.25
N PHE A 275 -14.01 -19.45 -24.08
CA PHE A 275 -13.37 -19.17 -22.80
C PHE A 275 -12.11 -18.34 -23.01
N THR A 276 -11.69 -17.64 -21.95
CA THR A 276 -10.40 -16.95 -21.90
C THR A 276 -9.86 -17.00 -20.48
N THR A 277 -8.55 -17.25 -20.34
CA THR A 277 -7.83 -17.11 -19.08
C THR A 277 -6.69 -16.13 -19.25
N PHE A 278 -6.45 -15.28 -18.25
CA PHE A 278 -5.33 -14.35 -18.28
C PHE A 278 -4.77 -14.17 -16.86
N ASP A 279 -3.57 -14.66 -16.66
CA ASP A 279 -2.91 -14.69 -15.37
C ASP A 279 -1.65 -13.84 -15.41
N ASN A 280 -1.41 -13.07 -14.36
CA ASN A 280 -0.25 -12.21 -14.23
C ASN A 280 0.41 -12.41 -12.87
N LEU A 281 1.73 -12.41 -12.87
CA LEU A 281 2.56 -12.32 -11.69
C LEU A 281 3.41 -11.04 -11.83
N LEU A 282 3.35 -10.17 -10.83
CA LEU A 282 4.26 -9.05 -10.64
C LEU A 282 5.05 -9.32 -9.37
N HIS A 283 6.37 -9.25 -9.47
CA HIS A 283 7.29 -9.26 -8.34
C HIS A 283 7.98 -7.90 -8.27
N THR A 284 7.96 -7.27 -7.11
CA THR A 284 8.64 -6.01 -6.85
C THR A 284 9.52 -6.15 -5.61
N GLU A 285 10.80 -5.81 -5.76
CA GLU A 285 11.72 -5.69 -4.63
C GLU A 285 12.41 -4.33 -4.62
N GLY A 286 12.84 -3.91 -3.44
CA GLY A 286 13.68 -2.73 -3.35
C GLY A 286 13.91 -2.21 -1.95
N TYR A 287 14.43 -0.99 -1.89
CA TYR A 287 14.86 -0.36 -0.66
C TYR A 287 14.53 1.12 -0.66
N GLY A 288 14.54 1.73 0.53
CA GLY A 288 14.28 3.15 0.63
C GLY A 288 14.94 3.82 1.81
N PHE A 289 15.00 5.14 1.77
CA PHE A 289 15.56 5.96 2.82
C PHE A 289 14.67 7.14 3.14
N SER A 290 14.52 7.46 4.43
CA SER A 290 13.92 8.70 4.91
C SER A 290 14.57 9.15 6.21
N PHE A 291 14.31 10.40 6.61
CA PHE A 291 14.70 10.90 7.92
C PHE A 291 13.54 11.65 8.57
N SER A 292 13.61 11.80 9.88
CA SER A 292 12.60 12.56 10.61
C SER A 292 13.25 13.40 11.69
N VAL A 293 12.62 14.54 11.99
CA VAL A 293 12.99 15.41 13.10
C VAL A 293 11.75 15.80 13.87
N GLY A 294 11.89 16.06 15.15
CA GLY A 294 10.75 16.45 15.97
C GLY A 294 11.14 17.02 17.31
N GLY A 295 10.15 17.61 17.95
CA GLY A 295 10.25 18.20 19.26
C GLY A 295 9.00 17.96 20.09
N ILE A 296 9.19 17.92 21.42
CA ILE A 296 8.10 17.88 22.40
C ILE A 296 8.43 18.94 23.46
N ALA A 297 7.45 19.75 23.82
CA ALA A 297 7.55 20.72 24.90
C ALA A 297 6.52 20.40 26.00
N LYS A 298 6.98 20.35 27.25
CA LYS A 298 6.11 20.35 28.44
C LYS A 298 5.80 21.79 28.80
N LEU A 299 4.53 22.16 28.68
CA LEU A 299 4.06 23.49 29.08
C LEU A 299 3.86 23.57 30.59
N ASN A 300 3.47 22.45 31.19
CA ASN A 300 3.41 22.20 32.62
C ASN A 300 3.46 20.67 32.85
N ASP A 301 3.24 20.23 34.09
CA ASP A 301 3.30 18.80 34.44
C ASP A 301 2.23 17.93 33.74
N ASN A 302 1.14 18.56 33.29
CA ASN A 302 0.00 17.90 32.70
C ASN A 302 -0.04 18.02 31.18
N ILE A 303 0.46 19.09 30.58
CA ILE A 303 0.27 19.39 29.16
C ILE A 303 1.58 19.29 28.41
N ARG A 304 1.55 18.48 27.35
CA ARG A 304 2.63 18.38 26.35
C ARG A 304 2.10 18.79 24.99
N VAL A 305 2.95 19.47 24.24
CA VAL A 305 2.73 19.77 22.83
C VAL A 305 3.91 19.24 22.05
N GLY A 306 3.66 18.74 20.84
CA GLY A 306 4.69 18.17 20.00
C GLY A 306 4.51 18.52 18.53
N GLY A 307 5.61 18.51 17.81
CA GLY A 307 5.62 18.70 16.37
C GLY A 307 6.72 17.84 15.75
N SER A 308 6.45 17.28 14.57
CA SER A 308 7.44 16.51 13.82
C SER A 308 7.29 16.73 12.32
N TYR A 309 8.41 16.50 11.63
CA TYR A 309 8.53 16.48 10.18
C TYR A 309 9.21 15.16 9.80
N GLN A 310 8.57 14.42 8.92
CA GLN A 310 9.13 13.27 8.22
C GLN A 310 9.39 13.68 6.77
N SER A 311 10.63 13.45 6.31
CA SER A 311 10.98 13.68 4.92
C SER A 311 10.18 12.79 3.98
N PRO A 312 10.16 13.09 2.67
CA PRO A 312 9.90 12.07 1.66
C PRO A 312 10.70 10.79 1.95
N THR A 313 10.11 9.65 1.59
CA THR A 313 10.87 8.41 1.43
C THR A 313 11.25 8.30 -0.04
N TRP A 314 12.54 8.09 -0.29
CA TRP A 314 13.05 7.81 -1.62
C TRP A 314 13.23 6.30 -1.73
N TYR A 315 12.41 5.68 -2.55
CA TYR A 315 12.46 4.27 -2.90
C TYR A 315 13.20 4.07 -4.22
N GLU A 316 13.94 2.97 -4.28
CA GLU A 316 14.54 2.40 -5.49
C GLU A 316 14.01 0.97 -5.61
N LEU A 317 13.35 0.69 -6.72
CA LEU A 317 12.50 -0.49 -6.93
C LEU A 317 12.81 -1.12 -8.29
N THR A 318 12.74 -2.45 -8.32
CA THR A 318 12.80 -3.25 -9.55
C THR A 318 11.52 -4.08 -9.63
N ASP A 319 10.92 -4.11 -10.81
CA ASP A 319 9.76 -4.94 -11.11
C ASP A 319 10.17 -6.04 -12.09
N ASP A 320 9.64 -7.24 -11.85
CA ASP A 320 9.65 -8.36 -12.79
C ASP A 320 8.22 -8.80 -13.03
N THR A 321 7.88 -9.16 -14.27
CA THR A 321 6.54 -9.70 -14.58
C THR A 321 6.60 -11.01 -15.35
N SER A 322 5.61 -11.85 -15.11
CA SER A 322 5.33 -13.01 -15.93
C SER A 322 3.84 -13.09 -16.20
N GLN A 323 3.48 -13.57 -17.38
CA GLN A 323 2.09 -13.60 -17.82
C GLN A 323 1.80 -14.96 -18.46
N ARG A 324 0.54 -15.37 -18.41
CA ARG A 324 0.03 -16.54 -19.14
C ARG A 324 -1.36 -16.22 -19.66
N ILE A 325 -1.62 -16.58 -20.90
CA ILE A 325 -2.92 -16.40 -21.54
C ILE A 325 -3.33 -17.68 -22.24
N ASN A 326 -4.63 -17.98 -22.26
CA ASN A 326 -5.18 -19.07 -23.07
C ASN A 326 -6.62 -18.73 -23.48
N SER A 327 -7.06 -19.28 -24.61
CA SER A 327 -8.41 -19.11 -25.13
C SER A 327 -8.82 -20.29 -26.01
N THR A 328 -10.07 -20.32 -26.44
CA THR A 328 -10.56 -21.32 -27.41
C THR A 328 -9.83 -21.29 -28.75
N LEU A 329 -9.32 -20.13 -29.15
CA LEU A 329 -8.65 -19.89 -30.44
C LEU A 329 -7.13 -19.74 -30.31
N ALA A 330 -6.57 -19.94 -29.12
CA ALA A 330 -5.16 -19.71 -28.92
C ALA A 330 -4.30 -20.68 -29.74
N GLU A 331 -3.17 -20.18 -30.23
CA GLU A 331 -2.17 -20.98 -30.93
C GLU A 331 -1.69 -22.14 -30.05
N SER A 332 -1.31 -23.27 -30.67
CA SER A 332 -0.95 -24.49 -29.92
C SER A 332 0.23 -24.30 -28.97
N ASP A 333 1.09 -23.34 -29.29
CA ASP A 333 2.35 -23.10 -28.61
C ASP A 333 2.19 -21.99 -27.54
N ILE A 334 1.02 -21.36 -27.39
CA ILE A 334 0.79 -20.26 -26.43
C ILE A 334 1.18 -20.62 -24.99
N ASP A 335 1.03 -21.90 -24.62
CA ASP A 335 1.31 -22.41 -23.28
C ASP A 335 2.82 -22.42 -22.94
N PHE A 336 3.72 -22.17 -23.91
CA PHE A 336 5.15 -21.93 -23.64
C PHE A 336 5.40 -20.54 -23.04
N ILE A 337 4.46 -19.60 -23.16
CA ILE A 337 4.47 -18.35 -22.39
C ILE A 337 3.78 -18.59 -21.05
N ASP A 338 4.58 -18.88 -20.03
CA ASP A 338 4.12 -19.16 -18.68
C ASP A 338 4.89 -18.37 -17.60
N PHE A 339 4.68 -18.71 -16.33
CA PHE A 339 5.37 -18.06 -15.21
C PHE A 339 6.87 -18.38 -15.10
N GLY A 340 7.43 -19.21 -15.99
CA GLY A 340 8.86 -19.38 -16.18
C GLY A 340 9.47 -18.36 -17.15
N ILE A 341 8.65 -17.65 -17.93
CA ILE A 341 9.08 -16.58 -18.84
C ILE A 341 8.95 -15.24 -18.10
N ILE A 342 10.08 -14.63 -17.78
CA ILE A 342 10.16 -13.45 -16.91
C ILE A 342 10.61 -12.24 -17.72
N ASN A 343 9.75 -11.22 -17.78
CA ASN A 343 10.11 -9.88 -18.22
C ASN A 343 10.79 -9.12 -17.09
N LEU A 344 11.98 -8.60 -17.35
CA LEU A 344 12.73 -7.76 -16.42
C LEU A 344 12.58 -6.30 -16.84
N PHE A 345 12.28 -5.42 -15.89
CA PHE A 345 12.21 -3.98 -16.15
C PHE A 345 13.43 -3.25 -15.59
N GLU A 346 13.68 -2.05 -16.11
CA GLU A 346 14.68 -1.17 -15.54
C GLU A 346 14.25 -0.69 -14.15
N GLU A 347 15.25 -0.45 -13.30
CA GLU A 347 15.04 0.14 -11.98
C GLU A 347 14.38 1.52 -12.10
N TYR A 348 13.37 1.75 -11.26
CA TYR A 348 12.69 3.03 -11.15
C TYR A 348 12.67 3.51 -9.70
N ARG A 349 12.31 4.77 -9.51
CA ARG A 349 12.28 5.39 -8.18
C ARG A 349 10.94 6.02 -7.88
N ILE A 350 10.49 5.87 -6.64
CA ILE A 350 9.34 6.56 -6.09
C ILE A 350 9.80 7.53 -5.01
N LYS A 351 9.33 8.76 -5.07
CA LYS A 351 9.46 9.75 -3.99
C LYS A 351 8.08 9.94 -3.36
N THR A 352 7.91 9.50 -2.12
CA THR A 352 6.67 9.73 -1.38
C THR A 352 6.59 11.17 -0.86
N PRO A 353 5.40 11.69 -0.54
CA PRO A 353 5.29 13.02 0.05
C PRO A 353 5.83 13.10 1.47
N ALA A 354 6.31 14.28 1.85
CA ALA A 354 6.66 14.58 3.23
C ALA A 354 5.43 14.64 4.14
N LYS A 355 5.62 14.37 5.43
CA LYS A 355 4.54 14.39 6.44
C LYS A 355 4.84 15.32 7.59
N LEU A 356 3.86 16.11 7.97
CA LEU A 356 3.88 16.98 9.15
C LEU A 356 2.92 16.44 10.20
N THR A 357 3.32 16.43 11.47
CA THR A 357 2.43 16.07 12.58
C THR A 357 2.46 17.13 13.66
N GLY A 358 1.29 17.62 14.06
CA GLY A 358 1.08 18.43 15.25
C GLY A 358 0.36 17.62 16.32
N SER A 359 0.73 17.79 17.59
CA SER A 359 0.24 16.91 18.65
C SER A 359 0.09 17.61 20.00
N VAL A 360 -0.89 17.15 20.78
CA VAL A 360 -1.16 17.60 22.16
C VAL A 360 -1.50 16.41 23.03
N ALA A 361 -0.92 16.32 24.22
CA ALA A 361 -1.25 15.31 25.21
C ALA A 361 -1.50 15.93 26.59
N VAL A 362 -2.54 15.46 27.26
CA VAL A 362 -2.89 15.79 28.64
C VAL A 362 -2.66 14.56 29.51
N VAL A 363 -1.78 14.67 30.50
CA VAL A 363 -1.38 13.61 31.42
C VAL A 363 -1.95 13.89 32.79
N PHE A 364 -2.76 12.97 33.31
CA PHE A 364 -3.40 13.04 34.62
C PHE A 364 -2.55 12.30 35.66
N GLY A 365 -1.33 12.80 35.89
CA GLY A 365 -0.39 12.19 36.83
C GLY A 365 -0.04 10.75 36.48
N LYS A 366 -0.34 9.81 37.39
CA LYS A 366 -0.12 8.38 37.18
C LYS A 366 -1.37 7.63 36.71
N ASP A 367 -2.53 8.29 36.76
CA ASP A 367 -3.84 7.65 36.65
C ASP A 367 -4.33 7.55 35.21
N GLY A 368 -3.81 8.38 34.30
CA GLY A 368 -4.17 8.29 32.89
C GLY A 368 -3.65 9.43 32.02
N LEU A 369 -4.07 9.41 30.76
CA LEU A 369 -3.76 10.44 29.77
C LEU A 369 -4.76 10.45 28.62
N LEU A 370 -4.83 11.58 27.93
CA LEU A 370 -5.49 11.77 26.65
C LEU A 370 -4.49 12.37 25.66
N SER A 371 -4.49 11.92 24.41
CA SER A 371 -3.54 12.34 23.38
C SER A 371 -4.25 12.53 22.05
N PHE A 372 -3.89 13.59 21.34
CA PHE A 372 -4.41 13.93 20.03
C PHE A 372 -3.27 14.29 19.09
N ASP A 373 -3.26 13.68 17.90
CA ASP A 373 -2.35 13.99 16.81
C ASP A 373 -3.16 14.40 15.56
N TYR A 374 -2.67 15.43 14.88
CA TYR A 374 -3.11 15.86 13.56
C TYR A 374 -1.96 15.73 12.58
N GLY A 375 -2.16 14.95 11.52
CA GLY A 375 -1.22 14.73 10.44
C GLY A 375 -1.65 15.43 9.15
N TYR A 376 -0.67 15.97 8.43
CA TYR A 376 -0.83 16.58 7.11
C TYR A 376 0.17 15.95 6.15
N GLN A 377 -0.31 15.48 5.00
CA GLN A 377 0.51 14.92 3.92
C GLN A 377 -0.15 15.26 2.57
N ASP A 378 0.59 15.87 1.66
CA ASP A 378 0.08 16.29 0.35
C ASP A 378 0.45 15.24 -0.71
N MET A 379 -0.50 14.38 -1.07
CA MET A 379 -0.27 13.26 -1.99
C MET A 379 -0.04 13.71 -3.44
N SER A 380 -0.43 14.94 -3.80
CA SER A 380 -0.12 15.53 -5.12
C SER A 380 1.39 15.70 -5.38
N GLN A 381 2.21 15.67 -4.32
CA GLN A 381 3.66 15.85 -4.38
C GLN A 381 4.45 14.55 -4.53
N ALA A 382 3.74 13.43 -4.68
CA ALA A 382 4.37 12.14 -4.92
C ALA A 382 4.85 12.04 -6.38
N GLU A 383 5.99 11.40 -6.61
CA GLU A 383 6.64 11.39 -7.93
C GLU A 383 7.22 10.00 -8.27
N LEU A 384 7.00 9.58 -9.52
CA LEU A 384 7.80 8.58 -10.25
C LEU A 384 9.03 9.23 -10.87
N ARG A 385 10.15 8.50 -10.89
CA ARG A 385 11.46 8.99 -11.34
C ARG A 385 12.18 7.94 -12.18
N PRO A 386 12.97 8.37 -13.20
CA PRO A 386 13.38 9.75 -13.47
C PRO A 386 12.30 10.61 -14.14
N THR A 387 12.13 11.86 -13.70
CA THR A 387 11.11 12.78 -14.25
C THR A 387 11.38 13.24 -15.69
N ALA A 388 12.56 12.91 -16.23
CA ALA A 388 12.89 13.16 -17.63
C ALA A 388 12.29 12.10 -18.56
N ASP A 389 11.89 10.94 -18.02
CA ASP A 389 11.14 9.94 -18.77
C ASP A 389 9.74 10.50 -19.11
N PRO A 390 9.34 10.54 -20.40
CA PRO A 390 8.05 11.11 -20.81
C PRO A 390 6.84 10.38 -20.23
N SER A 391 6.93 9.06 -20.02
CA SER A 391 5.86 8.25 -19.41
C SER A 391 5.67 8.65 -17.95
N PHE A 392 6.77 8.70 -17.19
CA PHE A 392 6.72 9.13 -15.79
C PHE A 392 6.34 10.60 -15.63
N ALA A 393 6.76 11.49 -16.53
CA ALA A 393 6.33 12.89 -16.51
C ALA A 393 4.82 13.02 -16.68
N THR A 394 4.23 12.28 -17.63
CA THR A 394 2.79 12.26 -17.87
C THR A 394 2.03 11.68 -16.68
N GLU A 395 2.53 10.58 -16.11
CA GLU A 395 1.92 9.96 -14.93
C GLU A 395 2.03 10.88 -13.69
N ASN A 396 3.14 11.60 -13.53
CA ASN A 396 3.29 12.57 -12.44
C ASN A 396 2.31 13.75 -12.58
N ASP A 397 2.07 14.24 -13.80
CA ASP A 397 1.03 15.25 -14.05
C ASP A 397 -0.35 14.69 -13.67
N PHE A 398 -0.64 13.43 -14.01
CA PHE A 398 -1.87 12.75 -13.61
C PHE A 398 -1.98 12.63 -12.08
N ILE A 399 -0.95 12.13 -11.39
CA ILE A 399 -0.85 12.04 -9.93
C ILE A 399 -1.15 13.39 -9.28
N SER A 400 -0.49 14.47 -9.74
CA SER A 400 -0.66 15.81 -9.19
C SER A 400 -2.07 16.38 -9.37
N SER A 401 -2.81 15.89 -10.37
CA SER A 401 -4.18 16.32 -10.67
C SER A 401 -5.26 15.51 -9.96
N GLN A 402 -4.97 14.24 -9.62
CA GLN A 402 -5.93 13.32 -9.02
C GLN A 402 -5.80 13.22 -7.50
N LEU A 403 -4.57 13.33 -6.98
CA LEU A 403 -4.29 13.21 -5.56
C LEU A 403 -4.32 14.56 -4.87
N GLY A 404 -4.64 14.53 -3.58
CA GLY A 404 -4.86 15.71 -2.76
C GLY A 404 -4.20 15.64 -1.40
N VAL A 405 -4.61 16.58 -0.53
CA VAL A 405 -4.14 16.61 0.85
C VAL A 405 -4.87 15.55 1.68
N VAL A 406 -4.09 14.68 2.34
CA VAL A 406 -4.57 13.74 3.34
C VAL A 406 -4.42 14.35 4.73
N ASN A 407 -5.55 14.59 5.39
CA ASN A 407 -5.58 14.92 6.80
C ASN A 407 -5.81 13.67 7.64
N THR A 408 -4.95 13.44 8.65
CA THR A 408 -5.09 12.33 9.59
C THR A 408 -5.39 12.85 10.98
N TYR A 409 -6.40 12.28 11.64
CA TYR A 409 -6.78 12.62 13.01
C TYR A 409 -6.68 11.37 13.88
N ARG A 410 -5.91 11.44 14.97
CA ARG A 410 -5.74 10.33 15.90
C ARG A 410 -6.04 10.80 17.31
N LEU A 411 -6.90 10.07 18.01
CA LEU A 411 -7.26 10.33 19.40
C LEU A 411 -7.03 9.04 20.20
N GLY A 412 -6.37 9.14 21.35
CA GLY A 412 -6.13 8.00 22.22
C GLY A 412 -6.21 8.36 23.70
N GLY A 413 -6.72 7.44 24.51
CA GLY A 413 -6.82 7.58 25.97
C GLY A 413 -6.35 6.34 26.72
N GLU A 414 -5.60 6.53 27.80
CA GLU A 414 -5.16 5.47 28.71
C GLU A 414 -5.66 5.79 30.12
N PHE A 415 -6.25 4.81 30.79
CA PHE A 415 -6.70 4.87 32.18
C PHE A 415 -6.06 3.72 32.97
N ARG A 416 -5.49 4.02 34.13
CA ARG A 416 -4.74 3.04 34.94
C ARG A 416 -5.45 2.77 36.26
N ILE A 417 -5.56 1.49 36.59
CA ILE A 417 -6.12 0.96 37.83
C ILE A 417 -5.07 0.02 38.40
N ASP A 418 -4.31 0.51 39.39
CA ASP A 418 -3.13 -0.16 39.92
C ASP A 418 -2.15 -0.59 38.80
N GLU A 419 -1.91 -1.90 38.66
CA GLU A 419 -1.01 -2.45 37.65
C GLU A 419 -1.67 -2.67 36.28
N VAL A 420 -2.99 -2.47 36.18
CA VAL A 420 -3.76 -2.64 34.94
C VAL A 420 -3.92 -1.30 34.23
N SER A 421 -3.71 -1.29 32.92
CA SER A 421 -3.98 -0.14 32.05
C SER A 421 -5.03 -0.50 31.02
N LEU A 422 -6.10 0.29 30.92
CA LEU A 422 -7.12 0.20 29.88
C LEU A 422 -6.88 1.31 28.86
N ARG A 423 -7.04 1.00 27.58
CA ARG A 423 -6.75 1.92 26.47
C ARG A 423 -7.84 1.87 25.42
N ALA A 424 -8.09 3.01 24.80
CA ALA A 424 -8.94 3.12 23.64
C ALA A 424 -8.39 4.16 22.66
N GLY A 425 -8.68 3.97 21.37
CA GLY A 425 -8.21 4.83 20.30
C GLY A 425 -9.22 4.98 19.17
N TYR A 426 -9.10 6.10 18.46
CA TYR A 426 -9.85 6.42 17.25
C TYR A 426 -8.91 7.03 16.21
N ARG A 427 -9.04 6.58 14.96
CA ARG A 427 -8.31 7.10 13.78
C ARG A 427 -9.32 7.46 12.71
N TYR A 428 -9.13 8.62 12.09
CA TYR A 428 -9.79 9.01 10.85
C TYR A 428 -8.73 9.56 9.89
N GLU A 429 -8.79 9.15 8.64
CA GLU A 429 -7.87 9.59 7.59
C GLU A 429 -8.68 9.85 6.33
N GLU A 430 -8.54 11.05 5.78
CA GLU A 430 -9.23 11.44 4.56
C GLU A 430 -8.65 10.70 3.34
N SER A 431 -9.45 10.59 2.28
CA SER A 431 -9.00 10.01 1.02
C SER A 431 -7.73 10.70 0.48
N PRO A 432 -6.79 9.92 -0.11
CA PRO A 432 -5.70 10.49 -0.88
C PRO A 432 -6.12 11.06 -2.24
N TYR A 433 -7.31 10.70 -2.75
CA TYR A 433 -7.86 11.25 -3.99
C TYR A 433 -8.74 12.46 -3.70
N GLU A 434 -8.60 13.53 -4.49
CA GLU A 434 -9.42 14.74 -4.37
C GLU A 434 -10.93 14.46 -4.52
N SER A 435 -11.30 13.46 -5.33
CA SER A 435 -12.71 13.06 -5.51
C SER A 435 -13.25 12.24 -4.34
N GLY A 436 -12.40 11.46 -3.65
CA GLY A 436 -12.82 10.45 -2.67
C GLY A 436 -13.54 9.23 -3.26
N ASP A 437 -13.65 9.11 -4.59
CA ASP A 437 -14.46 8.07 -5.25
C ASP A 437 -13.69 6.76 -5.49
N ILE A 438 -12.35 6.82 -5.59
CA ILE A 438 -11.50 5.64 -5.84
C ILE A 438 -11.07 5.00 -4.52
N ILE A 439 -10.58 5.80 -3.58
CA ILE A 439 -10.29 5.36 -2.23
C ILE A 439 -11.10 6.25 -1.31
N GLY A 440 -11.95 5.68 -0.46
CA GLY A 440 -12.72 6.43 0.52
C GLY A 440 -11.90 6.81 1.74
N ASP A 441 -12.53 7.50 2.68
CA ASP A 441 -11.92 7.78 3.98
C ASP A 441 -11.70 6.48 4.77
N LEU A 442 -10.61 6.44 5.55
CA LEU A 442 -10.34 5.34 6.47
C LEU A 442 -10.84 5.70 7.86
N THR A 443 -11.60 4.80 8.46
CA THR A 443 -12.00 4.89 9.88
C THR A 443 -11.41 3.75 10.67
N GLY A 444 -10.98 4.02 11.90
CA GLY A 444 -10.36 3.02 12.76
C GLY A 444 -10.74 3.18 14.22
N PHE A 445 -10.94 2.05 14.89
CA PHE A 445 -11.18 1.97 16.33
C PHE A 445 -10.22 0.97 16.93
N SER A 446 -9.68 1.29 18.11
CA SER A 446 -8.82 0.38 18.81
C SER A 446 -9.07 0.38 20.31
N GLY A 447 -8.66 -0.72 20.94
CA GLY A 447 -8.74 -0.91 22.37
C GLY A 447 -7.67 -1.87 22.84
N GLY A 448 -7.33 -1.80 24.12
CA GLY A 448 -6.32 -2.69 24.66
C GLY A 448 -6.22 -2.66 26.17
N ILE A 449 -5.52 -3.67 26.67
CA ILE A 449 -5.23 -3.86 28.09
C ILE A 449 -3.73 -4.09 28.27
N GLY A 450 -3.16 -3.51 29.30
CA GLY A 450 -1.78 -3.74 29.71
C GLY A 450 -1.72 -4.16 31.17
N TYR A 451 -0.80 -5.06 31.50
CA TYR A 451 -0.48 -5.46 32.87
C TYR A 451 0.99 -5.18 33.16
N ASN A 452 1.26 -4.40 34.20
CA ASN A 452 2.60 -4.02 34.62
C ASN A 452 3.08 -4.91 35.77
N PHE A 453 4.21 -5.59 35.57
CA PHE A 453 4.87 -6.42 36.59
C PHE A 453 5.99 -5.63 37.32
N GLY A 454 5.95 -4.30 37.25
CA GLY A 454 7.02 -3.41 37.69
C GLY A 454 8.17 -3.33 36.67
N GLY A 455 9.00 -4.38 36.63
CA GLY A 455 10.19 -4.48 35.76
C GLY A 455 9.87 -4.83 34.29
N SER A 456 8.69 -5.37 34.03
CA SER A 456 8.20 -5.67 32.69
C SER A 456 6.73 -5.37 32.54
N ARG A 457 6.22 -5.41 31.31
CA ARG A 457 4.82 -5.16 30.97
C ARG A 457 4.39 -6.09 29.84
N LEU A 458 3.18 -6.63 29.94
CA LEU A 458 2.51 -7.35 28.87
C LEU A 458 1.33 -6.51 28.39
N ASP A 459 1.19 -6.30 27.08
CA ASP A 459 0.11 -5.52 26.48
C ASP A 459 -0.57 -6.34 25.39
N LEU A 460 -1.91 -6.29 25.36
CA LEU A 460 -2.75 -6.83 24.31
C LEU A 460 -3.58 -5.70 23.70
N ALA A 461 -3.68 -5.67 22.38
CA ALA A 461 -4.50 -4.69 21.66
C ALA A 461 -5.30 -5.35 20.54
N VAL A 462 -6.44 -4.74 20.25
CA VAL A 462 -7.23 -4.99 19.05
C VAL A 462 -7.40 -3.66 18.33
N ASN A 463 -7.10 -3.64 17.03
CA ASN A 463 -7.30 -2.50 16.16
C ASN A 463 -8.10 -2.93 14.95
N ARG A 464 -9.20 -2.24 14.65
CA ARG A 464 -10.02 -2.49 13.46
C ARG A 464 -10.08 -1.22 12.62
N THR A 465 -9.77 -1.34 11.34
CA THR A 465 -9.90 -0.28 10.33
C THR A 465 -10.83 -0.72 9.20
N GLU A 466 -11.53 0.22 8.60
CA GLU A 466 -12.47 0.00 7.50
C GLU A 466 -12.36 1.14 6.48
N GLN A 467 -12.34 0.77 5.20
CA GLN A 467 -12.20 1.69 4.07
C GLN A 467 -12.80 1.07 2.81
N ASP A 468 -13.60 1.86 2.09
CA ASP A 468 -14.10 1.48 0.77
C ASP A 468 -13.06 1.82 -0.31
N VAL A 469 -12.81 0.90 -1.23
CA VAL A 469 -11.89 1.06 -2.36
C VAL A 469 -12.59 0.62 -3.64
N ASN A 470 -12.67 1.49 -4.63
CA ASN A 470 -13.13 1.15 -5.96
C ASN A 470 -11.94 0.72 -6.83
N THR A 471 -11.81 -0.58 -7.07
CA THR A 471 -10.68 -1.17 -7.78
C THR A 471 -11.03 -1.44 -9.23
N LEU A 472 -10.26 -0.84 -10.15
CA LEU A 472 -10.26 -1.24 -11.56
C LEU A 472 -9.59 -2.61 -11.68
N LEU A 473 -10.22 -3.53 -12.41
CA LEU A 473 -9.69 -4.89 -12.58
C LEU A 473 -8.56 -4.94 -13.62
N PHE A 474 -8.57 -4.00 -14.57
CA PHE A 474 -7.57 -3.87 -15.63
C PHE A 474 -7.23 -2.40 -15.82
N GLU A 475 -6.00 -2.14 -16.26
CA GLU A 475 -5.44 -0.79 -16.38
C GLU A 475 -5.76 -0.14 -17.73
N SER A 476 -6.30 -0.89 -18.70
CA SER A 476 -6.58 -0.41 -20.06
C SER A 476 -7.82 -1.05 -20.69
N GLY A 477 -8.47 -0.31 -21.59
CA GLY A 477 -9.55 -0.79 -22.46
C GLY A 477 -10.87 -1.16 -21.75
N ILE A 478 -10.86 -1.33 -20.43
CA ILE A 478 -11.97 -1.84 -19.63
C ILE A 478 -12.18 -0.93 -18.42
N ASN A 479 -13.38 -0.34 -18.32
CA ASN A 479 -13.74 0.57 -17.23
C ASN A 479 -14.54 -0.11 -16.11
N SER A 480 -14.57 -1.44 -16.07
CA SER A 480 -15.26 -2.18 -15.02
C SER A 480 -14.48 -2.11 -13.72
N SER A 481 -15.14 -1.67 -12.65
CA SER A 481 -14.57 -1.59 -11.31
C SER A 481 -15.38 -2.43 -10.33
N ALA A 482 -14.70 -2.96 -9.31
CA ALA A 482 -15.29 -3.62 -8.18
C ALA A 482 -15.17 -2.72 -6.95
N MET A 483 -16.27 -2.54 -6.23
CA MET A 483 -16.27 -1.85 -4.95
C MET A 483 -15.90 -2.84 -3.85
N ILE A 484 -14.78 -2.61 -3.19
CA ILE A 484 -14.22 -3.47 -2.14
C ILE A 484 -14.33 -2.73 -0.82
N ASN A 485 -15.15 -3.24 0.11
CA ASN A 485 -15.06 -2.80 1.50
C ASN A 485 -13.94 -3.59 2.18
N ARG A 486 -12.83 -2.92 2.49
CA ARG A 486 -11.65 -3.51 3.12
C ARG A 486 -11.73 -3.32 4.63
N ILE A 487 -11.78 -4.43 5.36
CA ILE A 487 -11.80 -4.46 6.82
C ILE A 487 -10.51 -5.13 7.29
N ASN A 488 -9.67 -4.39 8.02
CA ASN A 488 -8.49 -4.95 8.66
C ASN A 488 -8.72 -5.05 10.17
N THR A 489 -8.50 -6.21 10.76
CA THR A 489 -8.52 -6.43 12.21
C THR A 489 -7.18 -6.99 12.66
N ASN A 490 -6.47 -6.25 13.51
CA ASN A 490 -5.18 -6.66 14.03
C ASN A 490 -5.32 -7.00 15.51
N ILE A 491 -4.81 -8.17 15.93
CA ILE A 491 -4.67 -8.54 17.34
C ILE A 491 -3.18 -8.58 17.67
N THR A 492 -2.75 -7.73 18.59
CA THR A 492 -1.33 -7.48 18.83
C THR A 492 -0.97 -7.79 20.27
N LEU A 493 0.07 -8.59 20.48
CA LEU A 493 0.64 -8.92 21.78
C LEU A 493 2.07 -8.36 21.86
N GLY A 494 2.32 -7.54 22.88
CA GLY A 494 3.64 -6.93 23.11
C GLY A 494 4.17 -7.25 24.50
N TYR A 495 5.47 -7.50 24.60
CA TYR A 495 6.17 -7.65 25.86
C TYR A 495 7.33 -6.66 25.94
N THR A 496 7.36 -5.87 27.02
CA THR A 496 8.37 -4.85 27.26
C THR A 496 9.11 -5.14 28.56
N VAL A 497 10.44 -5.06 28.55
CA VAL A 497 11.30 -5.17 29.75
C VAL A 497 12.03 -3.85 29.96
N LYS A 498 12.10 -3.40 31.21
CA LYS A 498 12.80 -2.18 31.64
C LYS A 498 14.08 -2.56 32.38
N PHE A 499 15.17 -1.82 32.17
CA PHE A 499 16.44 -2.02 32.85
C PHE A 499 17.22 -0.70 33.04
#